data_AF-A0A2N1C151-F1
#
_entry.id   AF-A0A2N1C151-F1
#
_cell.length_a   1.000
_cell.length_b   1.000
_cell.length_c   1.000
_cell.angle_alpha   90.00
_cell.angle_beta   90.00
_cell.angle_gamma   90.00
#
_symmetry.space_group_name_H-M   'P 1'
#
loop_
_entity.id
_entity.type
_entity.pdbx_description
1 polymer ?
#
loop_
_entity_poly.entity_id
_entity_poly.type
_entity_poly.pdbx_seq_one_letter_code
_entity_poly.pdbx_strand_id
1 'polypeptide(L)'
;MKITVTRMLVRSLYISLFLLGSLASTCSVATDINTYQTQLDSLDKAHQTFSKDFYKKIIKTPALQDARFNSIGALSQAVQRANKNNSPVKAIALILRNEFLLSRDYDDPKVISLVKAVLDNNALPSANKLIKNINRQGDDNVNTQLNYLLADFYFQREDWQEVLTYLDDSMSKLPLTHYHHALLIKGISLQKQGEHQASIKAYVKIPVTAKDYIAAQFNIALANIRQGWWTDGHQLISQLLASEQAENQEKTLNRLYITLGYSLLNQAYYRNARKTFQSVGLTSRYSNQALLGIALTAAHQDDYIGALNATRFLKNKTGDDLNIDEAYLLMPFFYEKSQQLATASLGYSQASTYYQNKIIALTQLINTPINFNKSPITLKNGAIMTIENTYVDFLTEYPQYFFVQRHNASQYKTQLAGLNTPKLSRDLITLTKEYDELTAKMAKSIMQNRVAQLNSYLNQSRYGLARLYDNNTVEQ
;
A
#
# COMPACT_ATOMS: atom_id res chain seq x y z
N MET A 1 8.67 36.47 -37.74
CA MET A 1 8.01 36.64 -36.43
C MET A 1 6.83 35.69 -36.16
N LYS A 2 6.21 35.06 -37.17
CA LYS A 2 5.10 34.10 -37.00
C LYS A 2 5.51 32.64 -36.63
N ILE A 3 6.79 32.28 -36.72
CA ILE A 3 7.26 30.89 -36.52
C ILE A 3 7.59 30.60 -35.03
N THR A 4 7.77 31.63 -34.20
CA THR A 4 8.16 31.47 -32.80
C THR A 4 6.97 31.26 -31.85
N VAL A 5 5.78 31.74 -32.22
CA VAL A 5 4.56 31.65 -31.40
C VAL A 5 3.95 30.23 -31.45
N THR A 6 4.06 29.53 -32.58
CA THR A 6 3.52 28.16 -32.73
C THR A 6 4.30 27.13 -31.91
N ARG A 7 5.63 27.31 -31.70
CA ARG A 7 6.44 26.43 -30.85
C ARG A 7 6.20 26.64 -29.35
N MET A 8 5.75 27.82 -28.92
CA MET A 8 5.38 28.08 -27.52
C MET A 8 4.02 27.47 -27.14
N LEU A 9 3.03 27.52 -28.04
CA LEU A 9 1.70 26.92 -27.82
C LEU A 9 1.72 25.37 -27.80
N VAL A 10 2.61 24.75 -28.58
CA VAL A 10 2.78 23.28 -28.53
C VAL A 10 3.43 22.86 -27.21
N ARG A 11 4.38 23.64 -26.66
CA ARG A 11 4.98 23.35 -25.34
C ARG A 11 4.01 23.52 -24.17
N SER A 12 3.07 24.48 -24.22
CA SER A 12 2.04 24.62 -23.16
C SER A 12 1.01 23.50 -23.19
N LEU A 13 0.74 22.87 -24.35
CA LEU A 13 -0.19 21.75 -24.47
C LEU A 13 0.38 20.42 -23.90
N TYR A 14 1.69 20.22 -23.96
CA TYR A 14 2.34 19.05 -23.33
C TYR A 14 2.35 19.15 -21.79
N ILE A 15 2.38 20.37 -21.25
CA ILE A 15 2.27 20.62 -19.81
C ILE A 15 0.82 20.43 -19.34
N SER A 16 -0.18 20.81 -20.15
CA SER A 16 -1.59 20.65 -19.76
C SER A 16 -2.09 19.19 -19.75
N LEU A 17 -1.58 18.30 -20.61
CA LEU A 17 -1.95 16.88 -20.56
C LEU A 17 -1.31 16.12 -19.38
N PHE A 18 -0.17 16.60 -18.85
CA PHE A 18 0.56 15.91 -17.78
C PHE A 18 0.32 16.49 -16.37
N LEU A 19 -0.15 17.74 -16.24
CA LEU A 19 -0.31 18.39 -14.93
C LEU A 19 -1.77 18.63 -14.48
N LEU A 20 -2.77 18.49 -15.36
CA LEU A 20 -4.17 18.75 -14.97
C LEU A 20 -4.93 17.52 -14.45
N GLY A 21 -4.35 16.32 -14.53
CA GLY A 21 -4.96 15.10 -14.00
C GLY A 21 -4.83 14.91 -12.47
N SER A 22 -4.01 15.72 -11.79
CA SER A 22 -3.65 15.48 -10.38
C SER A 22 -3.90 16.64 -9.42
N LEU A 23 -4.35 17.81 -9.89
CA LEU A 23 -4.48 19.01 -9.03
C LEU A 23 -5.91 19.53 -8.82
N ALA A 24 -6.93 19.06 -9.57
CA ALA A 24 -8.30 19.58 -9.43
C ALA A 24 -9.20 18.79 -8.45
N SER A 25 -8.71 17.68 -7.88
CA SER A 25 -9.51 16.82 -6.98
C SER A 25 -9.28 17.08 -5.48
N THR A 26 -8.38 17.97 -5.09
CA THR A 26 -7.86 17.99 -3.72
C THR A 26 -8.81 18.60 -2.68
N CYS A 27 -9.83 19.37 -3.08
CA CYS A 27 -10.73 20.02 -2.12
C CYS A 27 -11.85 19.11 -1.59
N SER A 28 -12.36 18.15 -2.36
CA SER A 28 -13.36 17.17 -1.86
C SER A 28 -12.71 15.93 -1.24
N VAL A 29 -11.49 15.59 -1.66
CA VAL A 29 -10.76 14.40 -1.21
C VAL A 29 -10.23 14.57 0.23
N ALA A 30 -9.87 15.79 0.65
CA ALA A 30 -9.39 16.03 2.02
C ALA A 30 -10.46 15.79 3.10
N THR A 31 -11.73 16.10 2.82
CA THR A 31 -12.86 15.84 3.73
C THR A 31 -13.22 14.36 3.83
N ASP A 32 -13.10 13.61 2.73
CA ASP A 32 -13.36 12.17 2.73
C ASP A 32 -12.20 11.37 3.38
N ILE A 33 -10.95 11.78 3.18
CA ILE A 33 -9.77 11.14 3.82
C ILE A 33 -9.85 11.21 5.35
N ASN A 34 -10.21 12.37 5.92
CA ASN A 34 -10.38 12.51 7.37
C ASN A 34 -11.52 11.64 7.92
N THR A 35 -12.53 11.37 7.09
CA THR A 35 -13.68 10.53 7.47
C THR A 35 -13.28 9.04 7.52
N TYR A 36 -12.49 8.56 6.55
CA TYR A 36 -12.02 7.17 6.55
C TYR A 36 -11.05 6.87 7.67
N GLN A 37 -10.08 7.76 7.96
CA GLN A 37 -9.16 7.56 9.07
C GLN A 37 -9.91 7.47 10.41
N THR A 38 -10.90 8.34 10.63
CA THR A 38 -11.73 8.29 11.83
C THR A 38 -12.51 6.97 11.95
N GLN A 39 -13.06 6.46 10.84
CA GLN A 39 -13.76 5.17 10.81
C GLN A 39 -12.82 3.99 11.08
N LEU A 40 -11.61 4.03 10.50
CA LEU A 40 -10.55 3.04 10.75
C LEU A 40 -10.16 3.00 12.22
N ASP A 41 -9.90 4.15 12.83
CA ASP A 41 -9.51 4.26 14.24
C ASP A 41 -10.64 3.80 15.19
N SER A 42 -11.88 4.19 14.88
CA SER A 42 -13.06 3.77 15.64
C SER A 42 -13.22 2.25 15.61
N LEU A 43 -13.10 1.64 14.44
CA LEU A 43 -13.24 0.21 14.26
C LEU A 43 -12.07 -0.58 14.86
N ASP A 44 -10.84 -0.05 14.80
CA ASP A 44 -9.69 -0.66 15.48
C ASP A 44 -9.88 -0.66 17.00
N LYS A 45 -10.37 0.44 17.59
CA LYS A 45 -10.72 0.53 19.01
C LYS A 45 -11.87 -0.42 19.40
N ALA A 46 -12.88 -0.57 18.54
CA ALA A 46 -13.96 -1.52 18.74
C ALA A 46 -13.43 -2.97 18.75
N HIS A 47 -12.53 -3.33 17.83
CA HIS A 47 -11.86 -4.62 17.82
C HIS A 47 -11.08 -4.84 19.11
N GLN A 48 -10.24 -3.88 19.52
CA GLN A 48 -9.44 -3.96 20.75
C GLN A 48 -10.32 -4.13 22.01
N THR A 49 -11.48 -3.47 22.04
CA THR A 49 -12.45 -3.61 23.13
C THR A 49 -13.06 -5.01 23.13
N PHE A 50 -13.50 -5.49 21.96
CA PHE A 50 -14.03 -6.85 21.80
C PHE A 50 -12.99 -7.90 22.23
N SER A 51 -11.76 -7.80 21.73
CA SER A 51 -10.69 -8.78 21.99
C SER A 51 -10.37 -8.85 23.49
N LYS A 52 -10.30 -7.71 24.18
CA LYS A 52 -10.13 -7.63 25.64
C LYS A 52 -11.23 -8.42 26.38
N ASP A 53 -12.50 -8.17 26.05
CA ASP A 53 -13.63 -8.82 26.72
C ASP A 53 -13.71 -10.31 26.39
N PHE A 54 -13.45 -10.67 25.13
CA PHE A 54 -13.35 -12.05 24.67
C PHE A 54 -12.26 -12.82 25.42
N TYR A 55 -11.03 -12.29 25.45
CA TYR A 55 -9.92 -12.99 26.09
C TYR A 55 -10.11 -13.10 27.61
N LYS A 56 -10.72 -12.09 28.26
CA LYS A 56 -11.09 -12.16 29.68
C LYS A 56 -12.05 -13.33 29.99
N LYS A 57 -12.88 -13.74 29.03
CA LYS A 57 -13.80 -14.88 29.18
C LYS A 57 -13.14 -16.20 28.79
N ILE A 58 -12.44 -16.26 27.65
CA ILE A 58 -11.90 -17.53 27.14
C ILE A 58 -10.86 -18.16 28.07
N ILE A 59 -9.99 -17.36 28.71
CA ILE A 59 -8.98 -17.86 29.66
C ILE A 59 -9.59 -18.49 30.93
N LYS A 60 -10.90 -18.29 31.16
CA LYS A 60 -11.65 -18.88 32.28
C LYS A 60 -12.37 -20.16 31.91
N THR A 61 -12.31 -20.62 30.66
CA THR A 61 -12.87 -21.93 30.28
C THR A 61 -12.06 -23.08 30.89
N PRO A 62 -12.68 -24.21 31.25
CA PRO A 62 -11.96 -25.35 31.84
C PRO A 62 -10.73 -25.77 31.01
N ALA A 63 -10.88 -25.87 29.69
CA ALA A 63 -9.80 -26.23 28.77
C ALA A 63 -8.56 -25.32 28.83
N LEU A 64 -8.72 -24.05 29.22
CA LEU A 64 -7.61 -23.10 29.36
C LEU A 64 -7.24 -22.81 30.81
N GLN A 65 -8.13 -23.05 31.77
CA GLN A 65 -7.81 -22.90 33.18
C GLN A 65 -6.70 -23.85 33.61
N ASP A 66 -6.73 -25.08 33.09
CA ASP A 66 -5.76 -26.14 33.39
C ASP A 66 -4.48 -26.03 32.56
N ALA A 67 -4.47 -25.18 31.51
CA ALA A 67 -3.32 -24.96 30.65
C ALA A 67 -2.30 -23.98 31.28
N ARG A 68 -1.78 -24.35 32.46
CA ARG A 68 -0.70 -23.64 33.15
C ARG A 68 0.65 -24.25 32.78
N PHE A 69 1.64 -23.39 32.57
CA PHE A 69 3.01 -23.81 32.29
C PHE A 69 3.94 -23.38 33.43
N ASN A 70 5.05 -24.10 33.60
CA ASN A 70 6.03 -23.81 34.65
C ASN A 70 7.23 -22.99 34.12
N SER A 71 7.38 -22.88 32.80
CA SER A 71 8.47 -22.14 32.15
C SER A 71 8.02 -21.47 30.86
N ILE A 72 8.71 -20.38 30.49
CA ILE A 72 8.52 -19.69 29.22
C ILE A 72 8.77 -20.61 28.02
N GLY A 73 9.73 -21.53 28.11
CA GLY A 73 10.00 -22.52 27.06
C GLY A 73 8.78 -23.40 26.74
N ALA A 74 8.13 -23.96 27.77
CA ALA A 74 6.95 -24.79 27.60
C ALA A 74 5.75 -24.01 27.05
N LEU A 75 5.54 -22.78 27.53
CA LEU A 75 4.51 -21.88 27.01
C LEU A 75 4.76 -21.56 25.52
N SER A 76 5.98 -21.18 25.16
CA SER A 76 6.36 -20.85 23.77
C SER A 76 6.11 -22.03 22.83
N GLN A 77 6.44 -23.26 23.23
CA GLN A 77 6.15 -24.45 22.42
C GLN A 77 4.65 -24.72 22.28
N ALA A 78 3.85 -24.49 23.32
CA ALA A 78 2.40 -24.62 23.26
C ALA A 78 1.77 -23.58 22.32
N VAL A 79 2.25 -22.33 22.37
CA VAL A 79 1.86 -21.24 21.46
C VAL A 79 2.21 -21.58 20.01
N GLN A 80 3.43 -22.05 19.75
CA GLN A 80 3.84 -22.48 18.41
C GLN A 80 2.98 -23.64 17.88
N ARG A 81 2.66 -24.63 18.71
CA ARG A 81 1.74 -25.73 18.34
C ARG A 81 0.35 -25.21 18.01
N ALA A 82 -0.19 -24.29 18.81
CA ALA A 82 -1.50 -23.68 18.54
C ALA A 82 -1.51 -22.92 17.21
N ASN A 83 -0.45 -22.17 16.90
CA ASN A 83 -0.32 -21.47 15.62
C ASN A 83 -0.19 -22.43 14.43
N LYS A 84 0.61 -23.51 14.56
CA LYS A 84 0.72 -24.56 13.53
C LYS A 84 -0.62 -25.25 13.25
N ASN A 85 -1.47 -25.39 14.26
CA ASN A 85 -2.83 -25.93 14.14
C ASN A 85 -3.86 -24.87 13.74
N ASN A 86 -3.43 -23.76 13.13
CA ASN A 86 -4.28 -22.65 12.67
C ASN A 86 -5.25 -22.14 13.75
N SER A 87 -4.78 -22.09 15.00
CA SER A 87 -5.57 -21.68 16.17
C SER A 87 -4.95 -20.45 16.86
N PRO A 88 -4.81 -19.30 16.17
CA PRO A 88 -4.16 -18.11 16.72
C PRO A 88 -4.87 -17.58 17.98
N VAL A 89 -6.19 -17.64 18.03
CA VAL A 89 -6.98 -17.26 19.22
C VAL A 89 -6.58 -18.09 20.45
N LYS A 90 -6.37 -19.40 20.27
CA LYS A 90 -5.91 -20.28 21.36
C LYS A 90 -4.49 -19.91 21.79
N ALA A 91 -3.60 -19.61 20.84
CA ALA A 91 -2.23 -19.20 21.13
C ALA A 91 -2.21 -17.94 22.03
N ILE A 92 -2.99 -16.92 21.69
CA ILE A 92 -3.07 -15.69 22.50
C ILE A 92 -3.70 -15.96 23.86
N ALA A 93 -4.75 -16.78 23.93
CA ALA A 93 -5.35 -17.15 25.20
C ALA A 93 -4.36 -17.87 26.14
N LEU A 94 -3.49 -18.74 25.61
CA LEU A 94 -2.45 -19.40 26.40
C LEU A 94 -1.44 -18.40 26.97
N ILE A 95 -1.03 -17.39 26.19
CA ILE A 95 -0.13 -16.32 26.63
C ILE A 95 -0.76 -15.54 27.77
N LEU A 96 -1.98 -15.03 27.56
CA LEU A 96 -2.68 -14.21 28.54
C LEU A 96 -3.03 -14.97 29.82
N ARG A 97 -3.32 -16.28 29.71
CA ARG A 97 -3.53 -17.15 30.88
C ARG A 97 -2.26 -17.26 31.74
N ASN A 98 -1.10 -17.25 31.11
CA ASN A 98 0.20 -17.44 31.75
C ASN A 98 0.98 -16.12 31.85
N GLU A 99 0.30 -14.97 31.89
CA GLU A 99 0.93 -13.63 31.95
C GLU A 99 1.91 -13.48 33.13
N PHE A 100 1.70 -14.22 34.22
CA PHE A 100 2.58 -14.20 35.39
C PHE A 100 4.00 -14.71 35.07
N LEU A 101 4.14 -15.69 34.17
CA LEU A 101 5.45 -16.20 33.75
C LEU A 101 6.24 -15.12 33.02
N LEU A 102 5.56 -14.33 32.18
CA LEU A 102 6.20 -13.29 31.40
C LEU A 102 6.70 -12.14 32.28
N SER A 103 6.04 -11.90 33.42
CA SER A 103 6.54 -10.93 34.41
C SER A 103 7.68 -11.53 35.23
N ARG A 104 7.54 -12.78 35.70
CA ARG A 104 8.56 -13.46 36.52
C ARG A 104 9.88 -13.68 35.77
N ASP A 105 9.79 -14.17 34.54
CA ASP A 105 10.92 -14.58 33.69
C ASP A 105 11.12 -13.56 32.56
N TYR A 106 11.02 -12.26 32.88
CA TYR A 106 10.98 -11.16 31.90
C TYR A 106 12.22 -11.06 31.00
N ASP A 107 13.34 -11.63 31.45
CA ASP A 107 14.64 -11.65 30.80
C ASP A 107 14.76 -12.76 29.74
N ASP A 108 13.86 -13.75 29.71
CA ASP A 108 13.85 -14.76 28.63
C ASP A 108 13.51 -14.07 27.29
N PRO A 109 14.38 -14.18 26.25
CA PRO A 109 14.15 -13.55 24.95
C PRO A 109 12.81 -13.91 24.29
N LYS A 110 12.22 -15.05 24.64
CA LYS A 110 10.91 -15.47 24.13
C LYS A 110 9.78 -14.59 24.64
N VAL A 111 9.91 -13.90 25.78
CA VAL A 111 8.90 -12.98 26.31
C VAL A 111 8.56 -11.91 25.27
N ILE A 112 9.57 -11.31 24.64
CA ILE A 112 9.39 -10.32 23.57
C ILE A 112 8.57 -10.89 22.42
N SER A 113 8.87 -12.12 21.99
CA SER A 113 8.12 -12.80 20.91
C SER A 113 6.68 -13.11 21.28
N LEU A 114 6.42 -13.47 22.55
CA LEU A 114 5.07 -13.72 23.05
C LEU A 114 4.25 -12.42 23.13
N VAL A 115 4.85 -11.32 23.62
CA VAL A 115 4.21 -10.00 23.62
C VAL A 115 3.88 -9.56 22.19
N LYS A 116 4.82 -9.73 21.26
CA LYS A 116 4.58 -9.44 19.84
C LYS A 116 3.38 -10.21 19.30
N ALA A 117 3.23 -11.49 19.62
CA ALA A 117 2.08 -12.27 19.17
C ALA A 117 0.73 -11.70 19.67
N VAL A 118 0.69 -11.15 20.89
CA VAL A 118 -0.51 -10.48 21.44
C VAL A 118 -0.82 -9.19 20.67
N LEU A 119 0.21 -8.39 20.34
CA LEU A 119 0.07 -7.18 19.54
C LEU A 119 -0.38 -7.46 18.10
N ASP A 120 0.21 -8.47 17.44
CA ASP A 120 -0.12 -8.88 16.06
C ASP A 120 -1.60 -9.30 15.93
N ASN A 121 -2.23 -9.76 17.02
CA ASN A 121 -3.64 -10.13 17.09
C ASN A 121 -4.56 -9.00 17.60
N ASN A 122 -4.07 -7.75 17.62
CA ASN A 122 -4.82 -6.56 18.02
C ASN A 122 -5.43 -6.64 19.43
N ALA A 123 -4.77 -7.36 20.33
CA ALA A 123 -5.13 -7.41 21.74
C ALA A 123 -4.37 -6.32 22.53
N LEU A 124 -4.32 -5.09 21.98
CA LEU A 124 -3.54 -3.96 22.53
C LEU A 124 -3.82 -3.69 24.03
N PRO A 125 -5.06 -3.67 24.53
CA PRO A 125 -5.29 -3.46 25.97
C PRO A 125 -4.65 -4.53 26.85
N SER A 126 -4.61 -5.78 26.37
CA SER A 126 -3.97 -6.90 27.06
C SER A 126 -2.45 -6.80 26.95
N ALA A 127 -1.92 -6.43 25.78
CA ALA A 127 -0.50 -6.19 25.58
C ALA A 127 0.02 -5.04 26.47
N ASN A 128 -0.68 -3.91 26.52
CA ASN A 128 -0.31 -2.78 27.37
C ASN A 128 -0.30 -3.14 28.86
N LYS A 129 -1.27 -3.94 29.32
CA LYS A 129 -1.26 -4.47 30.69
C LYS A 129 -0.03 -5.34 30.95
N LEU A 130 0.28 -6.24 30.01
CA LEU A 130 1.43 -7.14 30.10
C LEU A 130 2.75 -6.36 30.11
N ILE A 131 2.95 -5.45 29.16
CA ILE A 131 4.11 -4.57 29.06
C ILE A 131 4.27 -3.77 30.35
N LYS A 132 3.20 -3.15 30.87
CA LYS A 132 3.24 -2.41 32.13
C LYS A 132 3.68 -3.28 33.32
N ASN A 133 3.27 -4.55 33.36
CA ASN A 133 3.69 -5.47 34.41
C ASN A 133 5.16 -5.86 34.28
N ILE A 134 5.62 -6.13 33.05
CA ILE A 134 7.02 -6.42 32.75
C ILE A 134 7.89 -5.22 33.10
N ASN A 135 7.54 -4.00 32.66
CA ASN A 135 8.34 -2.80 32.89
C ASN A 135 8.53 -2.42 34.36
N ARG A 136 7.67 -2.91 35.27
CA ARG A 136 7.87 -2.70 36.72
C ARG A 136 9.01 -3.53 37.29
N GLN A 137 9.37 -4.62 36.62
CA GLN A 137 10.37 -5.60 37.07
C GLN A 137 11.58 -5.64 36.13
N GLY A 138 11.39 -5.25 34.87
CA GLY A 138 12.36 -5.33 33.79
C GLY A 138 13.41 -4.23 33.82
N ASP A 139 14.55 -4.54 33.20
CA ASP A 139 15.62 -3.60 32.95
C ASP A 139 15.34 -2.71 31.72
N ASP A 140 16.21 -1.73 31.50
CA ASP A 140 16.07 -0.82 30.37
C ASP A 140 16.10 -1.53 29.01
N ASN A 141 16.81 -2.66 28.88
CA ASN A 141 16.93 -3.39 27.63
C ASN A 141 15.58 -4.02 27.23
N VAL A 142 14.94 -4.72 28.18
CA VAL A 142 13.61 -5.30 27.97
C VAL A 142 12.59 -4.19 27.70
N ASN A 143 12.63 -3.09 28.47
CA ASN A 143 11.74 -1.95 28.28
C ASN A 143 11.88 -1.34 26.88
N THR A 144 13.11 -1.13 26.39
CA THR A 144 13.36 -0.63 25.03
C THR A 144 12.82 -1.58 23.97
N GLN A 145 12.99 -2.90 24.13
CA GLN A 145 12.45 -3.87 23.17
C GLN A 145 10.92 -3.88 23.15
N LEU A 146 10.26 -3.72 24.30
CA LEU A 146 8.80 -3.64 24.38
C LEU A 146 8.27 -2.32 23.77
N ASN A 147 8.96 -1.20 23.99
CA ASN A 147 8.64 0.07 23.32
C ASN A 147 8.79 -0.05 21.80
N TYR A 148 9.83 -0.72 21.31
CA TYR A 148 9.98 -1.01 19.89
C TYR A 148 8.80 -1.82 19.32
N LEU A 149 8.27 -2.81 20.06
CA LEU A 149 7.07 -3.54 19.61
C LEU A 149 5.83 -2.64 19.53
N LEU A 150 5.68 -1.70 20.45
CA LEU A 150 4.60 -0.69 20.38
C LEU A 150 4.81 0.23 19.18
N ALA A 151 6.04 0.70 18.95
CA ALA A 151 6.36 1.49 17.76
C ALA A 151 6.02 0.74 16.46
N ASP A 152 6.38 -0.53 16.32
CA ASP A 152 6.02 -1.36 15.16
C ASP A 152 4.48 -1.50 15.03
N PHE A 153 3.78 -1.70 16.15
CA PHE A 153 2.31 -1.76 16.18
C PHE A 153 1.64 -0.46 15.69
N TYR A 154 2.14 0.71 16.09
CA TYR A 154 1.64 2.01 15.65
C TYR A 154 2.08 2.35 14.22
N PHE A 155 3.27 1.90 13.81
CA PHE A 155 3.76 2.07 12.44
C PHE A 155 2.85 1.38 11.43
N GLN A 156 2.37 0.17 11.74
CA GLN A 156 1.41 -0.54 10.91
C GLN A 156 0.07 0.21 10.76
N ARG A 157 -0.28 1.08 11.72
CA ARG A 157 -1.50 1.91 11.73
C ARG A 157 -1.32 3.28 11.10
N GLU A 158 -0.13 3.57 10.60
CA GLU A 158 0.22 4.90 10.08
C GLU A 158 0.12 6.01 11.14
N ASP A 159 0.18 5.66 12.44
CA ASP A 159 0.24 6.60 13.54
C ASP A 159 1.69 7.04 13.77
N TRP A 160 2.16 7.94 12.91
CA TRP A 160 3.54 8.38 12.88
C TRP A 160 3.98 9.04 14.18
N GLN A 161 3.06 9.70 14.88
CA GLN A 161 3.37 10.40 16.13
C GLN A 161 3.67 9.40 17.25
N GLU A 162 2.81 8.39 17.43
CA GLU A 162 3.05 7.34 18.41
C GLU A 162 4.32 6.54 18.11
N VAL A 163 4.63 6.27 16.83
CA VAL A 163 5.90 5.64 16.45
C VAL A 163 7.09 6.43 17.00
N LEU A 164 7.10 7.75 16.82
CA LEU A 164 8.20 8.59 17.30
C LEU A 164 8.25 8.67 18.82
N THR A 165 7.10 8.67 19.50
CA THR A 165 7.00 8.60 20.96
C THR A 165 7.67 7.34 21.52
N TYR A 166 7.39 6.17 20.92
CA TYR A 166 7.97 4.90 21.39
C TYR A 166 9.40 4.64 20.90
N LEU A 167 9.90 5.38 19.90
CA LEU A 167 11.28 5.31 19.39
C LEU A 167 12.13 6.52 19.81
N ASP A 168 11.96 6.95 21.06
CA ASP A 168 12.79 7.98 21.69
C ASP A 168 14.29 7.59 21.73
N ASP A 169 15.10 8.33 22.48
CA ASP A 169 16.55 8.16 22.52
C ASP A 169 17.04 6.82 23.12
N SER A 170 16.13 5.94 23.58
CA SER A 170 16.47 4.64 24.17
C SER A 170 16.80 3.54 23.16
N MET A 171 16.66 3.77 21.84
CA MET A 171 16.87 2.74 20.81
C MET A 171 18.25 2.07 20.81
N SER A 172 19.28 2.70 21.38
CA SER A 172 20.66 2.16 21.38
C SER A 172 20.81 0.82 22.12
N LYS A 173 19.81 0.44 22.94
CA LYS A 173 19.77 -0.83 23.69
C LYS A 173 19.11 -1.97 22.90
N LEU A 174 18.56 -1.71 21.70
CA LEU A 174 17.94 -2.74 20.88
C LEU A 174 18.97 -3.73 20.32
N PRO A 175 18.61 -5.02 20.15
CA PRO A 175 19.35 -5.93 19.29
C PRO A 175 19.53 -5.32 17.88
N LEU A 176 20.70 -5.49 17.26
CA LEU A 176 21.07 -4.82 16.01
C LEU A 176 20.01 -4.92 14.90
N THR A 177 19.37 -6.08 14.76
CA THR A 177 18.30 -6.28 13.77
C THR A 177 17.09 -5.39 14.04
N HIS A 178 16.66 -5.27 15.30
CA HIS A 178 15.58 -4.36 15.70
C HIS A 178 16.02 -2.90 15.66
N TYR A 179 17.27 -2.60 15.99
CA TYR A 179 17.82 -1.24 15.91
C TYR A 179 17.76 -0.68 14.48
N HIS A 180 18.23 -1.44 13.50
CA HIS A 180 18.19 -1.01 12.09
C HIS A 180 16.75 -0.85 11.58
N HIS A 181 15.85 -1.76 11.97
CA HIS A 181 14.45 -1.65 11.60
C HIS A 181 13.78 -0.44 12.28
N ALA A 182 14.07 -0.18 13.55
CA ALA A 182 13.61 0.99 14.30
C ALA A 182 14.05 2.29 13.61
N LEU A 183 15.31 2.38 13.17
CA LEU A 183 15.79 3.52 12.39
C LEU A 183 15.02 3.69 11.06
N LEU A 184 14.69 2.58 10.39
CA LEU A 184 13.92 2.61 9.15
C LEU A 184 12.51 3.17 9.39
N ILE A 185 11.77 2.61 10.34
CA ILE A 185 10.40 3.07 10.62
C ILE A 185 10.37 4.48 11.21
N LYS A 186 11.37 4.87 12.04
CA LYS A 186 11.55 6.25 12.51
C LYS A 186 11.75 7.21 11.35
N GLY A 187 12.62 6.87 10.40
CA GLY A 187 12.83 7.67 9.20
C GLY A 187 11.57 7.81 8.35
N ILE A 188 10.80 6.72 8.17
CA ILE A 188 9.54 6.75 7.42
C ILE A 188 8.52 7.66 8.11
N SER A 189 8.35 7.53 9.43
CA SER A 189 7.45 8.35 10.24
C SER A 189 7.81 9.83 10.15
N LEU A 190 9.10 10.19 10.31
CA LEU A 190 9.58 11.56 10.14
C LEU A 190 9.28 12.09 8.73
N GLN A 191 9.54 11.29 7.70
CA GLN A 191 9.30 11.70 6.31
C GLN A 191 7.80 11.92 6.02
N LYS A 192 6.92 11.13 6.64
CA LYS A 192 5.46 11.27 6.55
C LYS A 192 4.93 12.51 7.28
N GLN A 193 5.62 12.96 8.32
CA GLN A 193 5.35 14.22 9.00
C GLN A 193 5.97 15.45 8.29
N GLY A 194 6.67 15.27 7.16
CA GLY A 194 7.34 16.35 6.43
C GLY A 194 8.76 16.66 6.91
N GLU A 195 9.26 15.95 7.92
CA GLU A 195 10.58 16.14 8.53
C GLU A 195 11.69 15.45 7.72
N HIS A 196 11.87 15.86 6.46
CA HIS A 196 12.76 15.20 5.49
C HIS A 196 14.23 15.19 5.91
N GLN A 197 14.73 16.25 6.53
CA GLN A 197 16.12 16.30 6.99
C GLN A 197 16.37 15.36 8.18
N ALA A 198 15.41 15.28 9.11
CA ALA A 198 15.49 14.37 10.24
C ALA A 198 15.36 12.91 9.80
N SER A 199 14.52 12.61 8.80
CA SER A 199 14.40 11.25 8.27
C SER A 199 15.69 10.76 7.63
N ILE A 200 16.37 11.60 6.84
CA ILE A 200 17.68 11.27 6.26
C ILE A 200 18.69 10.95 7.37
N LYS A 201 18.75 11.74 8.45
CA LYS A 201 19.62 11.46 9.61
C LYS A 201 19.33 10.11 10.29
N ALA A 202 18.10 9.61 10.22
CA ALA A 202 17.77 8.27 10.71
C ALA A 202 18.24 7.18 9.74
N TYR A 203 17.96 7.34 8.44
CA TYR A 203 18.31 6.35 7.42
C TYR A 203 19.81 6.14 7.26
N VAL A 204 20.63 7.20 7.31
CA VAL A 204 22.10 7.09 7.13
C VAL A 204 22.79 6.27 8.21
N LYS A 205 22.13 6.04 9.36
CA LYS A 205 22.66 5.22 10.46
C LYS A 205 22.53 3.71 10.17
N ILE A 206 21.80 3.32 9.14
CA ILE A 206 21.61 1.91 8.77
C ILE A 206 22.80 1.46 7.90
N PRO A 207 23.63 0.49 8.35
CA PRO A 207 24.83 0.08 7.63
C PRO A 207 24.50 -0.78 6.40
N VAL A 208 25.42 -0.85 5.44
CA VAL A 208 25.27 -1.65 4.20
C VAL A 208 24.98 -3.14 4.44
N THR A 209 25.44 -3.69 5.56
CA THR A 209 25.21 -5.10 5.93
C THR A 209 23.81 -5.36 6.48
N ALA A 210 23.02 -4.32 6.78
CA ALA A 210 21.69 -4.47 7.33
C ALA A 210 20.68 -4.90 6.26
N LYS A 211 19.71 -5.73 6.67
CA LYS A 211 18.57 -6.13 5.81
C LYS A 211 17.77 -4.93 5.30
N ASP A 212 17.64 -3.89 6.12
CA ASP A 212 16.85 -2.68 5.84
C ASP A 212 17.61 -1.63 5.01
N TYR A 213 18.89 -1.86 4.68
CA TYR A 213 19.75 -0.88 4.01
C TYR A 213 19.19 -0.38 2.68
N ILE A 214 18.79 -1.29 1.78
CA ILE A 214 18.25 -0.89 0.47
C ILE A 214 16.99 -0.04 0.62
N ALA A 215 16.11 -0.40 1.56
CA ALA A 215 14.90 0.36 1.84
C ALA A 215 15.24 1.77 2.36
N ALA A 216 16.22 1.88 3.26
CA ALA A 216 16.69 3.15 3.80
C ALA A 216 17.28 4.06 2.71
N GLN A 217 18.21 3.53 1.90
CA GLN A 217 18.83 4.29 0.81
C GLN A 217 17.81 4.71 -0.24
N PHE A 218 16.86 3.83 -0.57
CA PHE A 218 15.78 4.17 -1.47
C PHE A 218 14.88 5.29 -0.91
N ASN A 219 14.60 5.28 0.40
CA ASN A 219 13.82 6.34 1.03
C ASN A 219 14.58 7.68 1.09
N ILE A 220 15.92 7.67 1.25
CA ILE A 220 16.76 8.87 1.08
C ILE A 220 16.62 9.41 -0.34
N ALA A 221 16.73 8.55 -1.36
CA ALA A 221 16.58 8.96 -2.75
C ALA A 221 15.19 9.58 -3.03
N LEU A 222 14.12 8.98 -2.48
CA LEU A 222 12.77 9.55 -2.57
C LEU A 222 12.65 10.89 -1.86
N ALA A 223 13.27 11.06 -0.69
CA ALA A 223 13.30 12.34 0.02
C ALA A 223 14.01 13.42 -0.81
N ASN A 224 15.14 13.10 -1.44
CA ASN A 224 15.87 14.01 -2.32
C ASN A 224 15.04 14.40 -3.55
N ILE A 225 14.45 13.42 -4.25
CA ILE A 225 13.60 13.68 -5.43
C ILE A 225 12.42 14.60 -5.08
N ARG A 226 11.76 14.39 -3.93
CA ARG A 226 10.62 15.22 -3.49
C ARG A 226 11.02 16.66 -3.14
N GLN A 227 12.26 16.86 -2.69
CA GLN A 227 12.82 18.18 -2.40
C GLN A 227 13.40 18.86 -3.66
N GLY A 228 13.30 18.24 -4.84
CA GLY A 228 13.85 18.76 -6.08
C GLY A 228 15.33 18.44 -6.31
N TRP A 229 15.98 17.72 -5.38
CA TRP A 229 17.36 17.24 -5.51
C TRP A 229 17.39 15.91 -6.29
N TRP A 230 16.86 15.94 -7.51
CA TRP A 230 16.67 14.74 -8.32
C TRP A 230 17.99 14.11 -8.75
N THR A 231 19.07 14.87 -8.93
CA THR A 231 20.39 14.33 -9.30
C THR A 231 20.93 13.40 -8.23
N ASP A 232 20.90 13.82 -6.95
CA ASP A 232 21.33 13.00 -5.81
C ASP A 232 20.45 11.76 -5.67
N GLY A 233 19.13 11.92 -5.84
CA GLY A 233 18.19 10.80 -5.83
C GLY A 233 18.45 9.80 -6.95
N HIS A 234 18.73 10.26 -8.17
CA HIS A 234 19.07 9.40 -9.31
C HIS A 234 20.37 8.65 -9.05
N GLN A 235 21.40 9.33 -8.55
CA GLN A 235 22.69 8.70 -8.23
C GLN A 235 22.52 7.58 -7.20
N LEU A 236 21.78 7.81 -6.12
CA LEU A 236 21.49 6.79 -5.11
C LEU A 236 20.75 5.59 -5.70
N ILE A 237 19.71 5.82 -6.52
CA ILE A 237 18.98 4.71 -7.16
C ILE A 237 19.89 3.94 -8.12
N SER A 238 20.72 4.62 -8.92
CA SER A 238 21.67 3.98 -9.82
C SER A 238 22.72 3.14 -9.07
N GLN A 239 23.22 3.61 -7.93
CA GLN A 239 24.11 2.83 -7.07
C GLN A 239 23.43 1.57 -6.52
N LEU A 240 22.17 1.69 -6.08
CA LEU A 240 21.39 0.54 -5.61
C LEU A 240 21.15 -0.49 -6.73
N LEU A 241 20.83 -0.04 -7.95
CA LEU A 241 20.64 -0.90 -9.12
C LEU A 241 21.92 -1.66 -9.50
N ALA A 242 23.10 -1.12 -9.20
CA ALA A 242 24.39 -1.76 -9.45
C ALA A 242 24.85 -2.69 -8.30
N SER A 243 24.09 -2.81 -7.22
CA SER A 243 24.46 -3.63 -6.05
C SER A 243 23.97 -5.08 -6.17
N GLU A 244 24.83 -6.04 -5.82
CA GLU A 244 24.49 -7.48 -5.78
C GLU A 244 23.31 -7.78 -4.83
N GLN A 245 23.14 -6.97 -3.79
CA GLN A 245 22.08 -7.14 -2.80
C GLN A 245 20.69 -6.84 -3.39
N ALA A 246 20.60 -5.93 -4.37
CA ALA A 246 19.35 -5.61 -5.08
C ALA A 246 19.03 -6.62 -6.19
N GLU A 247 20.05 -7.18 -6.83
CA GLU A 247 19.91 -8.15 -7.93
C GLU A 247 19.13 -9.40 -7.49
N ASN A 248 19.34 -9.83 -6.24
CA ASN A 248 18.66 -10.98 -5.66
C ASN A 248 17.20 -10.69 -5.21
N GLN A 249 16.71 -9.47 -5.40
CA GLN A 249 15.37 -9.03 -4.95
C GLN A 249 14.56 -8.41 -6.09
N GLU A 250 13.98 -9.24 -6.96
CA GLU A 250 13.27 -8.82 -8.16
C GLU A 250 12.20 -7.73 -7.91
N LYS A 251 11.44 -7.83 -6.81
CA LYS A 251 10.42 -6.83 -6.44
C LYS A 251 11.05 -5.47 -6.13
N THR A 252 12.16 -5.45 -5.41
CA THR A 252 12.90 -4.24 -5.04
C THR A 252 13.51 -3.61 -6.30
N LEU A 253 14.16 -4.43 -7.13
CA LEU A 253 14.79 -4.01 -8.38
C LEU A 253 13.78 -3.33 -9.33
N ASN A 254 12.64 -3.95 -9.56
CA ASN A 254 11.60 -3.37 -10.43
C ASN A 254 11.05 -2.05 -9.88
N ARG A 255 10.91 -1.92 -8.56
CA ARG A 255 10.47 -0.67 -7.92
C ARG A 255 11.50 0.45 -8.11
N LEU A 256 12.80 0.14 -8.03
CA LEU A 256 13.89 1.08 -8.30
C LEU A 256 13.84 1.57 -9.76
N TYR A 257 13.73 0.65 -10.72
CA TYR A 257 13.63 1.00 -12.15
C TYR A 257 12.42 1.89 -12.46
N ILE A 258 11.25 1.57 -11.92
CA ILE A 258 10.04 2.38 -12.14
C ILE A 258 10.20 3.78 -11.56
N THR A 259 10.72 3.87 -10.34
CA THR A 259 10.92 5.17 -9.68
C THR A 259 11.92 6.03 -10.46
N LEU A 260 13.05 5.45 -10.86
CA LEU A 260 14.06 6.15 -11.66
C LEU A 260 13.49 6.53 -13.04
N GLY A 261 12.79 5.61 -13.71
CA GLY A 261 12.23 5.83 -15.04
C GLY A 261 11.23 6.99 -15.07
N TYR A 262 10.29 7.03 -14.13
CA TYR A 262 9.34 8.15 -14.03
C TYR A 262 10.03 9.45 -13.59
N SER A 263 11.01 9.38 -12.70
CA SER A 263 11.76 10.58 -12.31
C SER A 263 12.55 11.16 -13.49
N LEU A 264 13.20 10.33 -14.31
CA LEU A 264 13.89 10.73 -15.54
C LEU A 264 12.92 11.28 -16.59
N LEU A 265 11.75 10.65 -16.76
CA LEU A 265 10.69 11.14 -17.65
C LEU A 265 10.25 12.55 -17.26
N ASN A 266 9.99 12.80 -15.96
CA ASN A 266 9.57 14.10 -15.45
C ASN A 266 10.63 15.19 -15.64
N GLN A 267 11.92 14.81 -15.67
CA GLN A 267 13.04 15.71 -15.95
C GLN A 267 13.41 15.77 -17.44
N ALA A 268 12.54 15.27 -18.33
CA ALA A 268 12.73 15.23 -19.78
C ALA A 268 13.96 14.44 -20.30
N TYR A 269 14.54 13.55 -19.48
CA TYR A 269 15.59 12.62 -19.90
C TYR A 269 15.02 11.38 -20.61
N TYR A 270 14.26 11.61 -21.69
CA TYR A 270 13.40 10.59 -22.32
C TYR A 270 14.16 9.33 -22.77
N ARG A 271 15.37 9.48 -23.34
CA ARG A 271 16.18 8.33 -23.78
C ARG A 271 16.60 7.45 -22.60
N ASN A 272 17.06 8.06 -21.51
CA ASN A 272 17.47 7.33 -20.30
C ASN A 272 16.26 6.72 -19.59
N ALA A 273 15.14 7.46 -19.51
CA ALA A 273 13.89 6.97 -18.97
C ALA A 273 13.40 5.72 -19.72
N ARG A 274 13.38 5.77 -21.06
CA ARG A 274 12.97 4.64 -21.90
C ARG A 274 13.83 3.40 -21.64
N LYS A 275 15.16 3.56 -21.61
CA LYS A 275 16.09 2.47 -21.29
C LYS A 275 15.83 1.90 -19.90
N THR A 276 15.55 2.76 -18.92
CA THR A 276 15.26 2.35 -17.54
C THR A 276 13.96 1.54 -17.45
N PHE A 277 12.89 1.97 -18.14
CA PHE A 277 11.63 1.21 -18.17
C PHE A 277 11.78 -0.15 -18.85
N GLN A 278 12.64 -0.28 -19.86
CA GLN A 278 12.92 -1.57 -20.52
C GLN A 278 13.58 -2.60 -19.60
N SER A 279 14.19 -2.16 -18.49
CA SER A 279 14.81 -3.03 -17.49
C SER A 279 13.82 -3.62 -16.47
N VAL A 280 12.55 -3.19 -16.51
CA VAL A 280 11.50 -3.76 -15.64
C VAL A 280 11.09 -5.14 -16.15
N GLY A 281 11.08 -6.14 -15.27
CA GLY A 281 10.73 -7.51 -15.59
C GLY A 281 9.31 -7.65 -16.17
N LEU A 282 9.15 -8.50 -17.19
CA LEU A 282 7.89 -8.69 -17.91
C LEU A 282 6.74 -9.24 -17.03
N THR A 283 7.09 -10.05 -16.04
CA THR A 283 6.18 -10.64 -15.05
C THR A 283 5.97 -9.75 -13.81
N SER A 284 6.66 -8.61 -13.75
CA SER A 284 6.56 -7.70 -12.62
C SER A 284 5.17 -7.08 -12.52
N ARG A 285 4.73 -6.79 -11.27
CA ARG A 285 3.54 -5.98 -11.02
C ARG A 285 3.62 -4.57 -11.63
N TYR A 286 4.82 -4.13 -11.97
CA TYR A 286 5.05 -2.82 -12.57
C TYR A 286 5.20 -2.86 -14.11
N SER A 287 5.06 -4.03 -14.73
CA SER A 287 5.26 -4.19 -16.18
C SER A 287 4.33 -3.30 -17.02
N ASN A 288 3.07 -3.13 -16.61
CA ASN A 288 2.11 -2.25 -17.30
C ASN A 288 2.54 -0.77 -17.20
N GLN A 289 2.97 -0.34 -16.01
CA GLN A 289 3.49 1.03 -15.81
C GLN A 289 4.76 1.26 -16.62
N ALA A 290 5.67 0.29 -16.69
CA ALA A 290 6.88 0.38 -17.51
C ALA A 290 6.55 0.53 -19.00
N LEU A 291 5.62 -0.27 -19.53
CA LEU A 291 5.17 -0.18 -20.92
C LEU A 291 4.55 1.18 -21.24
N LEU A 292 3.75 1.73 -20.31
CA LEU A 292 3.19 3.06 -20.44
C LEU A 292 4.33 4.11 -20.47
N GLY A 293 5.30 4.00 -19.56
CA GLY A 293 6.50 4.83 -19.55
C GLY A 293 7.30 4.76 -20.86
N ILE A 294 7.45 3.57 -21.46
CA ILE A 294 8.09 3.37 -22.77
C ILE A 294 7.30 4.10 -23.86
N ALA A 295 5.97 3.98 -23.87
CA ALA A 295 5.14 4.66 -24.85
C ALA A 295 5.27 6.18 -24.78
N LEU A 296 5.18 6.74 -23.57
CA LEU A 296 5.28 8.19 -23.33
C LEU A 296 6.67 8.72 -23.69
N THR A 297 7.73 8.04 -23.24
CA THR A 297 9.11 8.43 -23.58
C THR A 297 9.43 8.33 -25.07
N ALA A 298 8.86 7.34 -25.78
CA ALA A 298 9.00 7.23 -27.23
C ALA A 298 8.29 8.38 -27.95
N ALA A 299 7.05 8.72 -27.54
CA ALA A 299 6.30 9.83 -28.11
C ALA A 299 7.01 11.18 -27.91
N HIS A 300 7.64 11.41 -26.75
CA HIS A 300 8.45 12.62 -26.50
C HIS A 300 9.75 12.69 -27.31
N GLN A 301 10.18 11.56 -27.88
CA GLN A 301 11.32 11.48 -28.81
C GLN A 301 10.87 11.51 -30.28
N ASP A 302 9.60 11.82 -30.55
CA ASP A 302 8.96 11.75 -31.87
C ASP A 302 9.01 10.35 -32.52
N ASP A 303 9.32 9.31 -31.74
CA ASP A 303 9.26 7.90 -32.14
C ASP A 303 7.83 7.37 -31.96
N TYR A 304 6.92 7.86 -32.81
CA TYR A 304 5.51 7.45 -32.77
C TYR A 304 5.31 5.97 -33.11
N ILE A 305 6.20 5.36 -33.90
CA ILE A 305 6.17 3.91 -34.19
C ILE A 305 6.44 3.11 -32.91
N GLY A 306 7.50 3.47 -32.17
CA GLY A 306 7.80 2.87 -30.88
C GLY A 306 6.68 3.08 -29.85
N ALA A 307 6.09 4.27 -29.82
CA ALA A 307 4.97 4.61 -28.94
C ALA A 307 3.70 3.78 -29.25
N LEU A 308 3.36 3.62 -30.53
CA LEU A 308 2.25 2.79 -31.00
C LEU A 308 2.48 1.30 -30.69
N ASN A 309 3.70 0.80 -30.84
CA ASN A 309 4.02 -0.59 -30.51
C ASN A 309 3.83 -0.89 -29.01
N ALA A 310 4.32 0.00 -28.13
CA ALA A 310 4.16 -0.16 -26.69
C ALA A 310 2.69 -0.07 -26.24
N THR A 311 1.92 0.89 -26.76
CA THR A 311 0.49 1.03 -26.44
C THR A 311 -0.35 -0.11 -27.01
N ARG A 312 -0.05 -0.62 -28.20
CA ARG A 312 -0.71 -1.82 -28.75
C ARG A 312 -0.49 -3.03 -27.85
N PHE A 313 0.73 -3.21 -27.33
CA PHE A 313 1.02 -4.30 -26.40
C PHE A 313 0.22 -4.16 -25.10
N LEU A 314 0.12 -2.94 -24.54
CA LEU A 314 -0.74 -2.68 -23.37
C LEU A 314 -2.22 -2.98 -23.66
N LYS A 315 -2.76 -2.45 -24.76
CA LYS A 315 -4.16 -2.63 -25.16
C LYS A 315 -4.53 -4.10 -25.37
N ASN A 316 -3.58 -4.93 -25.80
CA ASN A 316 -3.79 -6.36 -26.03
C ASN A 316 -3.74 -7.21 -24.75
N LYS A 317 -3.37 -6.65 -23.59
CA LYS A 317 -3.39 -7.39 -22.32
C LYS A 317 -4.83 -7.59 -21.84
N THR A 318 -5.11 -8.77 -21.29
CA THR A 318 -6.43 -9.17 -20.78
C THR A 318 -6.71 -8.70 -19.34
N GLY A 319 -5.92 -7.77 -18.82
CA GLY A 319 -6.01 -7.30 -17.44
C GLY A 319 -6.95 -6.10 -17.25
N ASP A 320 -7.32 -5.85 -16.00
CA ASP A 320 -8.13 -4.70 -15.61
C ASP A 320 -7.27 -3.70 -14.83
N ASP A 321 -6.48 -2.93 -15.56
CA ASP A 321 -5.49 -1.99 -15.01
C ASP A 321 -5.64 -0.63 -15.69
N LEU A 322 -5.45 0.46 -14.93
CA LEU A 322 -5.59 1.83 -15.46
C LEU A 322 -4.62 2.12 -16.61
N ASN A 323 -3.41 1.56 -16.60
CA ASN A 323 -2.44 1.73 -17.69
C ASN A 323 -2.93 1.08 -19.00
N ILE A 324 -3.72 0.00 -18.89
CA ILE A 324 -4.38 -0.63 -20.05
C ILE A 324 -5.50 0.29 -20.53
N ASP A 325 -6.29 0.84 -19.61
CA ASP A 325 -7.37 1.77 -19.94
C ASP A 325 -6.83 3.00 -20.68
N GLU A 326 -5.72 3.58 -20.21
CA GLU A 326 -5.09 4.75 -20.82
C GLU A 326 -4.54 4.49 -22.23
N ALA A 327 -4.13 3.25 -22.53
CA ALA A 327 -3.65 2.88 -23.87
C ALA A 327 -4.72 3.06 -24.96
N TYR A 328 -6.01 2.98 -24.63
CA TYR A 328 -7.10 3.26 -25.56
C TYR A 328 -7.13 4.71 -26.02
N LEU A 329 -6.74 5.66 -25.17
CA LEU A 329 -6.65 7.09 -25.50
C LEU A 329 -5.32 7.42 -26.18
N LEU A 330 -4.21 6.84 -25.71
CA LEU A 330 -2.89 7.18 -26.24
C LEU A 330 -2.68 6.70 -27.68
N MET A 331 -3.23 5.54 -28.04
CA MET A 331 -3.08 5.00 -29.39
C MET A 331 -3.63 5.94 -30.49
N PRO A 332 -4.89 6.44 -30.44
CA PRO A 332 -5.37 7.43 -31.41
C PRO A 332 -4.60 8.75 -31.34
N PHE A 333 -4.19 9.20 -30.15
CA PHE A 333 -3.33 10.37 -30.01
C PHE A 333 -2.00 10.23 -30.77
N PHE A 334 -1.35 9.06 -30.71
CA PHE A 334 -0.12 8.83 -31.46
C PHE A 334 -0.37 8.71 -32.97
N TYR A 335 -1.49 8.11 -33.40
CA TYR A 335 -1.87 8.14 -34.82
C TYR A 335 -2.04 9.57 -35.33
N GLU A 336 -2.72 10.43 -34.57
CA GLU A 336 -2.88 11.84 -34.91
C GLU A 336 -1.54 12.56 -35.02
N LYS A 337 -0.63 12.37 -34.05
CA LYS A 337 0.71 12.95 -34.10
C LYS A 337 1.52 12.47 -35.30
N SER A 338 1.30 11.24 -35.75
CA SER A 338 1.88 10.68 -36.98
C SER A 338 1.13 11.05 -38.26
N GLN A 339 0.20 12.01 -38.22
CA GLN A 339 -0.63 12.47 -39.36
C GLN A 339 -1.55 11.40 -39.98
N GLN A 340 -1.83 10.31 -39.26
CA GLN A 340 -2.77 9.28 -39.68
C GLN A 340 -4.19 9.63 -39.20
N LEU A 341 -4.75 10.73 -39.71
CA LEU A 341 -5.96 11.37 -39.17
C LEU A 341 -7.21 10.48 -39.23
N ALA A 342 -7.40 9.72 -40.31
CA ALA A 342 -8.52 8.79 -40.44
C ALA A 342 -8.47 7.68 -39.38
N THR A 343 -7.27 7.09 -39.18
CA THR A 343 -7.03 6.06 -38.15
C THR A 343 -7.17 6.63 -36.74
N ALA A 344 -6.72 7.87 -36.51
CA ALA A 344 -6.89 8.57 -35.24
C ALA A 344 -8.38 8.81 -34.92
N SER A 345 -9.16 9.29 -35.88
CA SER A 345 -10.60 9.51 -35.74
C SER A 345 -11.33 8.22 -35.35
N LEU A 346 -11.07 7.13 -36.08
CA LEU A 346 -11.62 5.82 -35.74
C LEU A 346 -11.19 5.37 -34.34
N GLY A 347 -9.92 5.54 -33.99
CA GLY A 347 -9.39 5.16 -32.69
C GLY A 347 -10.01 5.95 -31.53
N TYR A 348 -10.22 7.26 -31.67
CA TYR A 348 -10.89 8.09 -30.66
C TYR A 348 -12.37 7.72 -30.48
N SER A 349 -13.05 7.37 -31.57
CA SER A 349 -14.42 6.84 -31.52
C SER A 349 -14.46 5.52 -30.74
N GLN A 350 -13.56 4.57 -31.05
CA GLN A 350 -13.43 3.31 -30.33
C GLN A 350 -13.10 3.49 -28.84
N ALA A 351 -12.19 4.41 -28.51
CA ALA A 351 -11.83 4.74 -27.14
C ALA A 351 -13.04 5.29 -26.37
N SER A 352 -13.81 6.18 -27.00
CA SER A 352 -15.02 6.74 -26.41
C SER A 352 -16.04 5.65 -26.05
N THR A 353 -16.34 4.75 -26.99
CA THR A 353 -17.24 3.60 -26.73
C THR A 353 -16.70 2.70 -25.62
N TYR A 354 -15.39 2.41 -25.63
CA TYR A 354 -14.74 1.60 -24.59
C TYR A 354 -14.94 2.21 -23.19
N TYR A 355 -14.62 3.49 -23.03
CA TYR A 355 -14.74 4.16 -21.73
C TYR A 355 -16.19 4.26 -21.27
N GLN A 356 -17.13 4.57 -22.17
CA GLN A 356 -18.56 4.60 -21.83
C GLN A 356 -19.05 3.26 -21.28
N ASN A 357 -18.75 2.16 -21.98
CA ASN A 357 -19.15 0.82 -21.55
C ASN A 357 -18.54 0.46 -20.19
N LYS A 358 -17.27 0.78 -19.98
CA LYS A 358 -16.57 0.49 -18.72
C LYS A 358 -17.08 1.34 -17.56
N ILE A 359 -17.39 2.62 -17.78
CA ILE A 359 -18.01 3.50 -16.79
C ILE A 359 -19.38 2.95 -16.38
N ILE A 360 -20.21 2.52 -17.34
CA ILE A 360 -21.53 1.93 -17.06
C ILE A 360 -21.37 0.68 -16.19
N ALA A 361 -20.48 -0.24 -16.56
CA ALA A 361 -20.24 -1.47 -15.80
C ALA A 361 -19.76 -1.19 -14.37
N LEU A 362 -18.78 -0.31 -14.18
CA LEU A 362 -18.29 0.07 -12.86
C LEU A 362 -19.38 0.76 -12.03
N THR A 363 -20.19 1.63 -12.65
CA THR A 363 -21.28 2.33 -11.96
C THR A 363 -22.35 1.34 -11.49
N GLN A 364 -22.67 0.31 -12.28
CA GLN A 364 -23.56 -0.77 -11.86
C GLN A 364 -22.99 -1.50 -10.64
N LEU A 365 -21.70 -1.90 -10.69
CA LEU A 365 -21.02 -2.56 -9.56
C LEU A 365 -20.99 -1.72 -8.28
N ILE A 366 -20.75 -0.41 -8.39
CA ILE A 366 -20.77 0.54 -7.27
C ILE A 366 -22.14 0.55 -6.58
N ASN A 367 -23.22 0.44 -7.36
CA ASN A 367 -24.59 0.47 -6.84
C ASN A 367 -25.08 -0.89 -6.32
N THR A 368 -24.41 -1.99 -6.66
CA THR A 368 -24.74 -3.33 -6.15
C THR A 368 -24.15 -3.57 -4.74
N PRO A 369 -24.87 -4.26 -3.83
CA PRO A 369 -24.28 -4.76 -2.58
C PRO A 369 -23.15 -5.77 -2.85
N ILE A 370 -22.00 -5.58 -2.20
CA ILE A 370 -20.85 -6.48 -2.36
C ILE A 370 -21.05 -7.72 -1.49
N ASN A 371 -20.91 -8.90 -2.10
CA ASN A 371 -20.95 -10.18 -1.39
C ASN A 371 -19.54 -10.76 -1.23
N PHE A 372 -18.95 -10.58 -0.06
CA PHE A 372 -17.59 -11.04 0.25
C PHE A 372 -17.41 -12.56 0.26
N ASN A 373 -18.50 -13.35 0.28
CA ASN A 373 -18.41 -14.81 0.12
C ASN A 373 -18.15 -15.21 -1.34
N LYS A 374 -18.66 -14.42 -2.30
CA LYS A 374 -18.45 -14.65 -3.73
C LYS A 374 -17.14 -14.03 -4.23
N SER A 375 -16.77 -12.90 -3.64
CA SER A 375 -15.55 -12.15 -3.97
C SER A 375 -14.69 -11.97 -2.72
N PRO A 376 -13.95 -13.01 -2.30
CA PRO A 376 -13.12 -12.93 -1.11
C PRO A 376 -11.91 -12.03 -1.31
N ILE A 377 -11.47 -11.39 -0.23
CA ILE A 377 -10.21 -10.62 -0.22
C ILE A 377 -9.06 -11.60 -0.02
N THR A 378 -8.14 -11.63 -0.96
CA THR A 378 -6.89 -12.40 -0.84
C THR A 378 -5.83 -11.51 -0.21
N LEU A 379 -5.04 -12.02 0.74
CA LEU A 379 -3.91 -11.29 1.36
C LEU A 379 -2.53 -11.71 0.83
N LYS A 380 -2.45 -12.81 0.06
CA LYS A 380 -1.18 -13.44 -0.39
C LYS A 380 -0.32 -12.52 -1.25
N ASN A 381 -0.93 -11.67 -2.08
CA ASN A 381 -0.26 -10.81 -3.06
C ASN A 381 -0.65 -9.32 -2.92
N GLY A 382 -1.01 -8.89 -1.71
CA GLY A 382 -1.70 -7.63 -1.45
C GLY A 382 -3.17 -7.88 -1.16
N ALA A 383 -3.83 -6.96 -0.43
CA ALA A 383 -5.26 -7.06 -0.15
C ALA A 383 -6.03 -6.78 -1.45
N ILE A 384 -6.31 -7.84 -2.21
CA ILE A 384 -6.92 -7.76 -3.54
C ILE A 384 -8.24 -8.49 -3.54
N MET A 385 -9.23 -7.92 -4.22
CA MET A 385 -10.53 -8.51 -4.48
C MET A 385 -10.87 -8.40 -5.96
N THR A 386 -11.47 -9.45 -6.50
CA THR A 386 -12.02 -9.44 -7.86
C THR A 386 -13.54 -9.55 -7.78
N ILE A 387 -14.25 -8.55 -8.31
CA ILE A 387 -15.71 -8.56 -8.44
C ILE A 387 -16.02 -8.63 -9.92
N GLU A 388 -16.62 -9.74 -10.35
CA GLU A 388 -16.80 -10.08 -11.76
C GLU A 388 -15.45 -10.05 -12.49
N ASN A 389 -15.17 -9.02 -13.28
CA ASN A 389 -13.89 -8.82 -13.97
C ASN A 389 -13.15 -7.55 -13.51
N THR A 390 -13.63 -6.90 -12.45
CA THR A 390 -13.03 -5.68 -11.89
C THR A 390 -12.09 -6.02 -10.76
N TYR A 391 -10.86 -5.51 -10.82
CA TYR A 391 -9.84 -5.70 -9.81
C TYR A 391 -9.79 -4.52 -8.85
N VAL A 392 -9.81 -4.80 -7.55
CA VAL A 392 -9.69 -3.83 -6.48
C VAL A 392 -8.46 -4.18 -5.65
N ASP A 393 -7.37 -3.42 -5.83
CA ASP A 393 -6.18 -3.46 -4.96
C ASP A 393 -6.40 -2.44 -3.84
N PHE A 394 -6.73 -2.90 -2.64
CA PHE A 394 -7.02 -1.99 -1.54
C PHE A 394 -5.78 -1.27 -1.00
N LEU A 395 -4.59 -1.86 -1.18
CA LEU A 395 -3.35 -1.32 -0.59
C LEU A 395 -2.80 -0.11 -1.36
N THR A 396 -3.45 0.31 -2.44
CA THR A 396 -3.15 1.57 -3.11
C THR A 396 -3.57 2.78 -2.28
N GLU A 397 -4.64 2.65 -1.50
CA GLU A 397 -5.29 3.76 -0.78
C GLU A 397 -5.48 3.48 0.71
N TYR A 398 -5.50 2.20 1.13
CA TYR A 398 -5.86 1.82 2.49
C TYR A 398 -4.79 0.95 3.17
N PRO A 399 -4.62 1.08 4.49
CA PRO A 399 -3.52 0.45 5.19
C PRO A 399 -3.74 -1.06 5.41
N GLN A 400 -2.65 -1.83 5.32
CA GLN A 400 -2.72 -3.30 5.35
C GLN A 400 -3.26 -3.86 6.68
N TYR A 401 -2.99 -3.20 7.82
CA TYR A 401 -3.41 -3.70 9.13
C TYR A 401 -4.92 -3.94 9.20
N PHE A 402 -5.72 -3.08 8.58
CA PHE A 402 -7.17 -3.19 8.57
C PHE A 402 -7.64 -4.56 8.07
N PHE A 403 -7.09 -5.02 6.95
CA PHE A 403 -7.47 -6.30 6.34
C PHE A 403 -6.94 -7.50 7.11
N VAL A 404 -5.77 -7.38 7.73
CA VAL A 404 -5.25 -8.37 8.68
C VAL A 404 -6.20 -8.48 9.89
N GLN A 405 -6.66 -7.36 10.43
CA GLN A 405 -7.57 -7.37 11.58
C GLN A 405 -8.97 -7.86 11.24
N ARG A 406 -9.48 -7.56 10.04
CA ARG A 406 -10.70 -8.18 9.52
C ARG A 406 -10.57 -9.70 9.46
N HIS A 407 -9.43 -10.20 8.96
CA HIS A 407 -9.16 -11.64 8.94
C HIS A 407 -9.09 -12.20 10.37
N ASN A 408 -8.37 -11.56 11.28
CA ASN A 408 -8.27 -11.98 12.68
C ASN A 408 -9.64 -12.03 13.37
N ALA A 409 -10.52 -11.06 13.09
CA ALA A 409 -11.88 -11.03 13.65
C ALA A 409 -12.67 -12.30 13.29
N SER A 410 -12.50 -12.83 12.07
CA SER A 410 -13.16 -14.06 11.63
C SER A 410 -12.72 -15.30 12.44
N GLN A 411 -11.51 -15.30 13.01
CA GLN A 411 -10.95 -16.42 13.77
C GLN A 411 -11.62 -16.60 15.14
N TYR A 412 -12.25 -15.55 15.69
CA TYR A 412 -12.96 -15.64 16.96
C TYR A 412 -14.22 -16.52 16.89
N LYS A 413 -14.86 -16.61 15.71
CA LYS A 413 -16.15 -17.28 15.52
C LYS A 413 -16.12 -18.74 16.00
N THR A 414 -15.06 -19.47 15.66
CA THR A 414 -14.92 -20.90 16.01
C THR A 414 -14.81 -21.12 17.52
N GLN A 415 -14.09 -20.25 18.23
CA GLN A 415 -13.89 -20.39 19.68
C GLN A 415 -15.07 -19.86 20.48
N LEU A 416 -15.82 -18.91 19.91
CA LEU A 416 -16.96 -18.30 20.56
C LEU A 416 -18.12 -19.28 20.79
N ALA A 417 -18.30 -20.25 19.89
CA ALA A 417 -19.32 -21.28 20.02
C ALA A 417 -19.23 -22.05 21.35
N GLY A 418 -18.02 -22.19 21.92
CA GLY A 418 -17.79 -22.87 23.20
C GLY A 418 -17.98 -22.00 24.45
N LEU A 419 -18.22 -20.69 24.33
CA LEU A 419 -18.23 -19.76 25.49
C LEU A 419 -19.60 -19.50 26.11
N ASN A 420 -20.71 -19.92 25.48
CA ASN A 420 -22.09 -19.66 25.91
C ASN A 420 -22.32 -18.19 26.39
N THR A 421 -21.81 -17.22 25.64
CA THR A 421 -21.94 -15.78 25.96
C THR A 421 -22.68 -15.02 24.85
N PRO A 422 -24.02 -14.91 24.90
CA PRO A 422 -24.81 -14.27 23.85
C PRO A 422 -24.41 -12.81 23.55
N LYS A 423 -23.91 -12.08 24.55
CA LYS A 423 -23.38 -10.72 24.37
C LYS A 423 -22.18 -10.70 23.40
N LEU A 424 -21.15 -11.50 23.67
CA LEU A 424 -19.95 -11.55 22.80
C LEU A 424 -20.29 -12.04 21.39
N SER A 425 -21.30 -12.90 21.23
CA SER A 425 -21.78 -13.29 19.90
C SER A 425 -22.36 -12.11 19.14
N ARG A 426 -23.20 -11.29 19.79
CA ARG A 426 -23.73 -10.07 19.18
C ARG A 426 -22.62 -9.06 18.88
N ASP A 427 -21.70 -8.86 19.81
CA ASP A 427 -20.58 -7.91 19.64
C ASP A 427 -19.68 -8.33 18.47
N LEU A 428 -19.39 -9.64 18.31
CA LEU A 428 -18.62 -10.15 17.16
C LEU A 428 -19.39 -9.96 15.84
N ILE A 429 -20.70 -10.25 15.82
CA ILE A 429 -21.53 -10.04 14.62
C ILE A 429 -21.49 -8.57 14.21
N THR A 430 -21.69 -7.65 15.16
CA THR A 430 -21.60 -6.20 14.91
C THR A 430 -20.22 -5.83 14.38
N LEU A 431 -19.13 -6.27 15.03
CA LEU A 431 -17.77 -5.97 14.60
C LEU A 431 -17.49 -6.48 13.17
N THR A 432 -17.90 -7.72 12.85
CA THR A 432 -17.72 -8.27 11.50
C THR A 432 -18.54 -7.53 10.45
N LYS A 433 -19.75 -7.09 10.81
CA LYS A 433 -20.59 -6.27 9.94
C LYS A 433 -19.96 -4.91 9.66
N GLU A 434 -19.41 -4.23 10.67
CA GLU A 434 -18.71 -2.95 10.51
C GLU A 434 -17.47 -3.09 9.62
N TYR A 435 -16.70 -4.17 9.77
CA TYR A 435 -15.60 -4.49 8.87
C TYR A 435 -16.07 -4.66 7.42
N ASP A 436 -17.15 -5.39 7.20
CA ASP A 436 -17.69 -5.63 5.86
C ASP A 436 -18.25 -4.34 5.24
N GLU A 437 -18.97 -3.52 6.01
CA GLU A 437 -19.48 -2.23 5.57
C GLU A 437 -18.35 -1.25 5.19
N LEU A 438 -17.31 -1.15 6.01
CA LEU A 438 -16.17 -0.28 5.72
C LEU A 438 -15.37 -0.79 4.52
N THR A 439 -15.13 -2.10 4.42
CA THR A 439 -14.50 -2.72 3.24
C THR A 439 -15.30 -2.43 1.97
N ALA A 440 -16.63 -2.52 2.02
CA ALA A 440 -17.48 -2.25 0.87
C ALA A 440 -17.40 -0.78 0.45
N LYS A 441 -17.36 0.16 1.40
CA LYS A 441 -17.13 1.59 1.13
C LYS A 441 -15.78 1.83 0.45
N MET A 442 -14.70 1.23 0.97
CA MET A 442 -13.36 1.33 0.38
C MET A 442 -13.33 0.82 -1.07
N ALA A 443 -13.93 -0.34 -1.34
CA ALA A 443 -14.00 -0.90 -2.69
C ALA A 443 -14.76 0.02 -3.65
N LYS A 444 -15.89 0.57 -3.19
CA LYS A 444 -16.67 1.53 -3.97
C LYS A 444 -15.90 2.81 -4.24
N SER A 445 -15.17 3.33 -3.27
CA SER A 445 -14.33 4.52 -3.43
C SER A 445 -13.24 4.31 -4.49
N ILE A 446 -12.54 3.18 -4.48
CA ILE A 446 -11.55 2.83 -5.52
C ILE A 446 -12.20 2.77 -6.91
N MET A 447 -13.36 2.12 -7.03
CA MET A 447 -14.09 2.05 -8.29
C MET A 447 -14.58 3.44 -8.76
N GLN A 448 -15.02 4.30 -7.83
CA GLN A 448 -15.43 5.68 -8.12
C GLN A 448 -14.25 6.53 -8.62
N ASN A 449 -13.07 6.41 -7.99
CA ASN A 449 -11.85 7.07 -8.45
C ASN A 449 -11.50 6.64 -9.88
N ARG A 450 -11.63 5.35 -10.18
CA ARG A 450 -11.43 4.83 -11.54
C ARG A 450 -12.47 5.38 -12.51
N VAL A 451 -13.75 5.43 -12.15
CA VAL A 451 -14.79 6.07 -12.99
C VAL A 451 -14.46 7.53 -13.28
N ALA A 452 -13.94 8.29 -12.31
CA ALA A 452 -13.52 9.67 -12.53
C ALA A 452 -12.38 9.77 -13.56
N GLN A 453 -11.39 8.88 -13.48
CA GLN A 453 -10.29 8.81 -14.46
C GLN A 453 -10.79 8.44 -15.85
N LEU A 454 -11.67 7.44 -15.97
CA LEU A 454 -12.25 7.03 -17.24
C LEU A 454 -13.12 8.13 -17.87
N ASN A 455 -13.84 8.92 -17.06
CA ASN A 455 -14.57 10.09 -17.55
C ASN A 455 -13.61 11.15 -18.13
N SER A 456 -12.46 11.37 -17.49
CA SER A 456 -11.43 12.25 -18.04
C SER A 456 -10.93 11.74 -19.40
N TYR A 457 -10.62 10.45 -19.52
CA TYR A 457 -10.18 9.86 -20.80
C TYR A 457 -11.27 9.89 -21.88
N LEU A 458 -12.54 9.70 -21.50
CA LEU A 458 -13.68 9.85 -22.41
C LEU A 458 -13.78 11.28 -22.96
N ASN A 459 -13.67 12.28 -22.09
CA ASN A 459 -13.72 13.69 -22.49
C ASN A 459 -12.54 14.04 -23.41
N GLN A 460 -11.34 13.55 -23.10
CA GLN A 460 -10.16 13.72 -23.96
C GLN A 460 -10.33 13.05 -25.32
N SER A 461 -10.93 11.86 -25.37
CA SER A 461 -11.20 11.14 -26.62
C SER A 461 -12.21 11.90 -27.49
N ARG A 462 -13.28 12.41 -26.89
CA ARG A 462 -14.29 13.24 -27.59
C ARG A 462 -13.70 14.55 -28.10
N TYR A 463 -12.86 15.19 -27.31
CA TYR A 463 -12.16 16.42 -27.72
C TYR A 463 -11.20 16.15 -28.89
N GLY A 464 -10.41 15.08 -28.83
CA GLY A 464 -9.55 14.66 -29.94
C GLY A 464 -10.34 14.39 -31.21
N LEU A 465 -11.49 13.72 -31.11
CA LEU A 465 -12.37 13.48 -32.23
C LEU A 465 -12.94 14.77 -32.83
N ALA A 466 -13.45 15.68 -31.99
CA ALA A 466 -13.99 16.96 -32.44
C ALA A 466 -12.93 17.81 -33.17
N ARG A 467 -11.72 17.89 -32.62
CA ARG A 467 -10.60 18.61 -33.25
C ARG A 467 -10.27 18.07 -34.65
N LEU A 468 -10.31 16.76 -34.85
CA LEU A 468 -10.06 16.15 -36.16
C LEU A 468 -11.15 16.52 -37.18
N TYR A 469 -12.42 16.61 -36.75
CA TYR A 469 -13.50 17.07 -37.63
C TYR A 469 -13.36 18.54 -37.99
N ASP A 470 -13.04 19.41 -37.03
CA ASP A 470 -12.87 20.85 -37.28
C ASP A 470 -11.67 21.15 -38.19
N ASN A 471 -10.58 20.38 -38.10
CA ASN A 471 -9.42 20.58 -38.97
C ASN A 471 -9.64 20.04 -40.39
N ASN A 472 -10.42 18.97 -40.54
CA ASN A 472 -10.71 18.38 -41.85
C ASN A 472 -11.74 19.19 -42.67
N THR A 473 -12.52 20.08 -42.03
CA THR A 473 -13.47 20.97 -42.72
C THR A 473 -12.85 22.27 -43.24
N VAL A 474 -11.60 22.58 -42.86
CA VAL A 474 -10.88 23.80 -43.30
C VAL A 474 -10.00 23.54 -44.54
N GLU A 475 -9.69 22.27 -44.86
CA GLU A 475 -8.92 21.88 -46.05
C GLU A 475 -9.79 21.47 -47.26
N GLN A 476 -11.11 21.57 -47.15
CA GLN A 476 -12.07 21.45 -48.27
C GLN A 476 -12.56 22.84 -48.68
#